data_AF-A0A009SP98-F1
#
_entry.id   AF-A0A009SP98-F1
#
_cell.length_a   1.000
_cell.length_b   1.000
_cell.length_c   1.000
_cell.angle_alpha   90.00
_cell.angle_beta   90.00
_cell.angle_gamma   90.00
#
_symmetry.space_group_name_H-M   'P 1'
#
loop_
_entity.id
_entity.type
_entity.pdbx_description
1 polymer ?
#
loop_
_entity_poly.entity_id
_entity_poly.type
_entity_poly.pdbx_seq_one_letter_code
_entity_poly.pdbx_strand_id
1 'polypeptide(L)'
;MVKDRVLKEMVVLLNNFPKLHESLIQQFLIETYMYLSNPDFMYEVHQRILKQMHDDEDCIVVAHSLGSVIAYHLLSDPSYQFSVQRFITLASPLSFRVIQSKLPTPIERPKCLKGDWYNFYSKDDFLTAFPLSEAPFNFTPPIINQEIFTFANQPHEIVGYLQHHAVVKTIIEPFQ
;
A
#
# COMPACT_ATOMS: atom_id res chain seq x y z
N MET A 1 -8.15 20.78 13.67
CA MET A 1 -6.81 21.24 13.23
C MET A 1 -5.99 20.18 12.53
N VAL A 2 -5.60 19.04 13.15
CA VAL A 2 -4.84 17.98 12.42
C VAL A 2 -5.74 17.20 11.43
N LYS A 3 -7.01 16.97 11.80
CA LYS A 3 -8.02 16.27 10.99
C LYS A 3 -8.26 16.96 9.63
N ASP A 4 -8.60 18.24 9.65
CA ASP A 4 -8.89 19.03 8.42
C ASP A 4 -7.68 19.16 7.49
N ARG A 5 -6.47 19.07 8.06
CA ARG A 5 -5.22 19.22 7.32
C ARG A 5 -4.92 18.03 6.41
N VAL A 6 -5.15 16.79 6.88
CA VAL A 6 -4.90 15.57 6.08
C VAL A 6 -5.82 15.54 4.87
N LEU A 7 -7.13 15.76 5.08
CA LEU A 7 -8.09 15.80 4.00
C LEU A 7 -7.75 16.89 2.97
N LYS A 8 -7.38 18.08 3.44
CA LYS A 8 -6.95 19.18 2.57
C LYS A 8 -5.69 18.84 1.77
N GLU A 9 -4.68 18.23 2.40
CA GLU A 9 -3.44 17.82 1.73
C GLU A 9 -3.68 16.72 0.68
N MET A 10 -4.57 15.76 0.98
CA MET A 10 -4.95 14.73 0.00
C MET A 10 -5.73 15.33 -1.18
N VAL A 11 -6.67 16.25 -0.93
CA VAL A 11 -7.38 16.97 -2.00
C VAL A 11 -6.42 17.76 -2.88
N VAL A 12 -5.44 18.45 -2.29
CA VAL A 12 -4.40 19.18 -3.04
C VAL A 12 -3.54 18.24 -3.88
N LEU A 13 -3.18 17.07 -3.35
CA LEU A 13 -2.41 16.07 -4.08
C LEU A 13 -3.17 15.57 -5.32
N LEU A 14 -4.46 15.30 -5.17
CA LEU A 14 -5.32 14.82 -6.25
C LEU A 14 -5.61 15.89 -7.32
N ASN A 15 -5.56 17.18 -6.99
CA ASN A 15 -5.67 18.25 -7.99
C ASN A 15 -4.57 18.21 -9.06
N ASN A 16 -3.45 17.54 -8.81
CA ASN A 16 -2.41 17.31 -9.82
C ASN A 16 -2.80 16.24 -10.86
N PHE A 17 -3.94 15.57 -10.69
CA PHE A 17 -4.40 14.46 -11.51
C PHE A 17 -5.86 14.66 -11.97
N PRO A 18 -6.13 15.63 -12.87
CA PRO A 18 -7.48 16.08 -13.20
C PRO A 18 -8.34 15.11 -14.04
N LYS A 19 -7.75 14.02 -14.57
CA LYS A 19 -8.46 13.04 -15.44
C LYS A 19 -9.12 11.89 -14.68
N LEU A 20 -9.28 12.06 -13.38
CA LEU A 20 -9.70 11.04 -12.44
C LEU A 20 -11.22 10.91 -12.39
N HIS A 21 -11.71 9.70 -12.14
CA HIS A 21 -13.13 9.51 -11.85
C HIS A 21 -13.47 10.06 -10.45
N GLU A 22 -14.40 11.01 -10.37
CA GLU A 22 -14.76 11.71 -9.13
C GLU A 22 -15.14 10.76 -7.97
N SER A 23 -15.85 9.67 -8.28
CA SER A 23 -16.24 8.69 -7.24
C SER A 23 -15.03 7.94 -6.65
N LEU A 24 -14.00 7.67 -7.46
CA LEU A 24 -12.78 7.02 -7.00
C LEU A 24 -11.99 7.96 -6.07
N ILE A 25 -11.90 9.25 -6.42
CA ILE A 25 -11.33 10.28 -5.54
C ILE A 25 -12.06 10.26 -4.20
N GLN A 26 -13.38 10.38 -4.24
CA GLN A 26 -14.17 10.55 -3.04
C GLN A 26 -14.03 9.35 -2.11
N GLN A 27 -14.12 8.13 -2.67
CA GLN A 27 -13.96 6.91 -1.88
C GLN A 27 -12.57 6.81 -1.26
N PHE A 28 -11.51 6.96 -2.06
CA PHE A 28 -10.13 6.89 -1.58
C PHE A 28 -9.85 7.93 -0.48
N LEU A 29 -10.32 9.17 -0.66
CA LEU A 29 -10.17 10.24 0.33
C LEU A 29 -10.87 9.89 1.65
N ILE A 30 -12.11 9.44 1.59
CA ILE A 30 -12.90 9.12 2.80
C ILE A 30 -12.25 7.96 3.54
N GLU A 31 -11.94 6.87 2.85
CA GLU A 31 -11.37 5.66 3.46
C GLU A 31 -9.99 5.94 4.06
N THR A 32 -9.12 6.63 3.31
CA THR A 32 -7.78 6.98 3.78
C THR A 32 -7.84 7.96 4.95
N TYR A 33 -8.74 8.95 4.89
CA TYR A 33 -8.95 9.88 5.99
C TYR A 33 -9.42 9.16 7.26
N MET A 34 -10.42 8.29 7.13
CA MET A 34 -10.94 7.49 8.24
C MET A 34 -9.83 6.64 8.86
N TYR A 35 -9.04 5.95 8.05
CA TYR A 35 -7.93 5.13 8.52
C TYR A 35 -6.82 5.95 9.21
N LEU A 36 -6.35 7.04 8.59
CA LEU A 36 -5.19 7.79 9.09
C LEU A 36 -5.52 8.80 10.22
N SER A 37 -6.78 9.17 10.39
CA SER A 37 -7.19 10.24 11.32
C SER A 37 -8.05 9.77 12.49
N ASN A 38 -8.47 8.50 12.50
CA ASN A 38 -9.26 7.91 13.57
C ASN A 38 -8.57 6.65 14.13
N PRO A 39 -7.86 6.75 15.27
CA PRO A 39 -7.17 5.63 15.89
C PRO A 39 -8.08 4.44 16.22
N ASP A 40 -9.33 4.69 16.63
CA ASP A 40 -10.28 3.61 16.94
C ASP A 40 -10.67 2.85 15.67
N PHE A 41 -10.91 3.57 14.57
CA PHE A 41 -11.19 2.94 13.27
C PHE A 41 -9.97 2.17 12.76
N MET A 42 -8.78 2.74 12.86
CA MET A 42 -7.52 2.09 12.52
C MET A 42 -7.34 0.79 13.31
N TYR A 43 -7.56 0.84 14.63
CA TYR A 43 -7.47 -0.32 15.51
C TYR A 43 -8.48 -1.42 15.11
N GLU A 44 -9.74 -1.07 14.85
CA GLU A 44 -10.75 -2.03 14.39
C GLU A 44 -10.38 -2.70 13.06
N VAL A 45 -9.81 -1.94 12.11
CA VAL A 45 -9.29 -2.49 10.85
C VAL A 45 -8.13 -3.46 11.14
N HIS A 46 -7.19 -3.07 11.99
CA HIS A 46 -6.07 -3.92 12.41
C HIS A 46 -6.55 -5.22 13.05
N GLN A 47 -7.48 -5.16 14.00
CA GLN A 47 -8.03 -6.34 14.68
C GLN A 47 -8.70 -7.33 13.73
N ARG A 48 -9.35 -6.84 12.66
CA ARG A 48 -9.95 -7.73 11.64
C ARG A 48 -8.90 -8.50 10.86
N ILE A 49 -7.78 -7.87 10.52
CA ILE A 49 -6.68 -8.50 9.80
C ILE A 49 -5.95 -9.50 10.71
N LEU A 50 -5.66 -9.09 11.95
CA LEU A 50 -4.97 -9.93 12.93
C LEU A 50 -5.72 -11.24 13.23
N LYS A 51 -7.05 -11.23 13.18
CA LYS A 51 -7.87 -12.45 13.33
C LYS A 51 -7.67 -13.49 12.22
N GLN A 52 -7.07 -13.10 11.09
CA GLN A 52 -6.81 -13.98 9.94
C GLN A 52 -5.32 -14.27 9.76
N MET A 53 -4.46 -13.66 10.56
CA MET A 53 -3.01 -13.83 10.51
C MET A 53 -2.56 -14.74 11.65
N HIS A 54 -1.67 -15.68 11.36
CA HIS A 54 -1.08 -16.57 12.35
C HIS A 54 0.43 -16.32 12.40
N ASP A 55 0.98 -16.16 13.61
CA ASP A 55 2.39 -15.77 13.80
C ASP A 55 3.37 -16.85 13.30
N ASP A 56 2.96 -18.12 13.27
CA ASP A 56 3.83 -19.25 12.94
C ASP A 56 3.67 -19.78 11.51
N GLU A 57 2.90 -19.11 10.65
CA GLU A 57 2.68 -19.53 9.26
C GLU A 57 3.34 -18.59 8.26
N ASP A 58 4.08 -19.18 7.33
CA ASP A 58 4.64 -18.46 6.20
C ASP A 58 3.51 -17.91 5.31
N CYS A 59 3.51 -16.61 5.06
CA CYS A 59 2.47 -15.98 4.25
C CYS A 59 3.00 -15.02 3.17
N ILE A 60 2.18 -14.86 2.12
CA ILE A 60 2.28 -13.74 1.18
C ILE A 60 1.24 -12.72 1.57
N VAL A 61 1.65 -11.46 1.67
CA VAL A 61 0.70 -10.35 1.80
C VAL A 61 0.56 -9.68 0.44
N VAL A 62 -0.63 -9.75 -0.15
CA VAL A 62 -1.00 -8.99 -1.36
C VAL A 62 -1.92 -7.86 -0.94
N ALA A 63 -1.50 -6.62 -1.17
CA ALA A 63 -2.20 -5.45 -0.67
C ALA A 63 -2.39 -4.41 -1.77
N HIS A 64 -3.63 -3.97 -1.96
CA HIS A 64 -4.02 -3.03 -3.01
C HIS A 64 -4.42 -1.68 -2.43
N SER A 65 -4.01 -0.58 -3.07
CA SER A 65 -4.46 0.78 -2.72
C SER A 65 -4.25 1.11 -1.23
N LEU A 66 -5.26 1.62 -0.51
CA LEU A 66 -5.21 1.84 0.94
C LEU A 66 -4.80 0.58 1.72
N GLY A 67 -5.14 -0.61 1.22
CA GLY A 67 -4.70 -1.88 1.80
C GLY A 67 -3.18 -1.99 1.90
N SER A 68 -2.40 -1.42 0.97
CA SER A 68 -0.93 -1.43 1.05
C SER A 68 -0.41 -0.58 2.22
N VAL A 69 -1.08 0.54 2.51
CA VAL A 69 -0.79 1.41 3.66
C VAL A 69 -1.13 0.70 4.96
N ILE A 70 -2.30 0.05 5.02
CA ILE A 70 -2.75 -0.71 6.19
C ILE A 70 -1.79 -1.87 6.47
N ALA A 71 -1.44 -2.65 5.42
CA ALA A 71 -0.51 -3.76 5.53
C ALA A 71 0.87 -3.28 5.98
N TYR A 72 1.42 -2.23 5.36
CA TYR A 72 2.72 -1.69 5.77
C TYR A 72 2.70 -1.25 7.25
N HIS A 73 1.63 -0.59 7.69
CA HIS A 73 1.47 -0.19 9.10
C HIS A 73 1.52 -1.40 10.04
N LEU A 74 0.72 -2.43 9.77
CA LEU A 74 0.70 -3.66 10.58
C LEU A 74 2.04 -4.38 10.57
N LEU A 75 2.64 -4.57 9.40
CA LEU A 75 3.91 -5.28 9.27
C LEU A 75 5.07 -4.53 9.93
N SER A 76 4.97 -3.20 10.06
CA SER A 76 5.98 -2.37 10.73
C SER A 76 5.90 -2.40 12.25
N ASP A 77 4.81 -2.94 12.83
CA ASP A 77 4.66 -3.06 14.28
C ASP A 77 5.47 -4.26 14.80
N PRO A 78 6.49 -4.05 15.64
CA PRO A 78 7.35 -5.13 16.13
C PRO A 78 6.68 -6.04 17.17
N SER A 79 5.46 -5.74 17.62
CA SER A 79 4.71 -6.60 18.55
C SER A 79 4.14 -7.83 17.87
N TYR A 80 3.98 -7.82 16.54
CA TYR A 80 3.52 -8.98 15.77
C TYR A 80 4.69 -9.78 15.21
N GLN A 81 4.57 -11.10 15.24
CA GLN A 81 5.65 -12.03 14.87
C GLN A 81 5.37 -12.72 13.54
N PHE A 82 4.82 -12.01 12.55
CA PHE A 82 4.52 -12.59 11.25
C PHE A 82 5.75 -13.15 10.54
N SER A 83 5.57 -14.27 9.83
CA SER A 83 6.54 -14.83 8.89
C SER A 83 6.17 -14.46 7.44
N VAL A 84 6.34 -13.19 7.07
CA VAL A 84 6.00 -12.73 5.71
C VAL A 84 7.13 -13.07 4.75
N GLN A 85 6.89 -14.02 3.85
CA GLN A 85 7.86 -14.44 2.85
C GLN A 85 7.89 -13.51 1.64
N ARG A 86 6.77 -12.84 1.35
CA ARG A 86 6.68 -11.87 0.25
C ARG A 86 5.63 -10.81 0.54
N PHE A 87 5.97 -9.55 0.31
CA PHE A 87 5.03 -8.44 0.38
C PHE A 87 4.83 -7.86 -1.03
N ILE A 88 3.60 -7.94 -1.54
CA ILE A 88 3.23 -7.49 -2.88
C ILE A 88 2.27 -6.32 -2.74
N THR A 89 2.72 -5.14 -3.11
CA THR A 89 1.87 -3.94 -3.14
C THR A 89 1.42 -3.67 -4.57
N LEU A 90 0.10 -3.59 -4.75
CA LEU A 90 -0.55 -3.26 -6.00
C LEU A 90 -1.13 -1.85 -5.86
N ALA A 91 -0.87 -0.99 -6.82
CA ALA A 91 -1.46 0.33 -6.82
C ALA A 91 -1.21 1.13 -5.50
N SER A 92 0.03 1.12 -5.00
CA SER A 92 0.34 1.62 -3.66
C SER A 92 0.49 3.15 -3.59
N PRO A 93 -0.22 3.86 -2.70
CA PRO A 93 -0.05 5.29 -2.49
C PRO A 93 1.02 5.63 -1.44
N LEU A 94 1.84 4.66 -1.00
CA LEU A 94 2.89 4.84 0.01
C LEU A 94 3.92 5.93 -0.36
N SER A 95 4.09 6.24 -1.65
CA SER A 95 4.97 7.32 -2.13
C SER A 95 4.50 8.72 -1.73
N PHE A 96 3.25 8.88 -1.29
CA PHE A 96 2.72 10.19 -0.92
C PHE A 96 3.12 10.63 0.48
N ARG A 97 3.71 11.83 0.56
CA ARG A 97 4.18 12.41 1.84
C ARG A 97 3.08 12.55 2.89
N VAL A 98 1.84 12.85 2.47
CA VAL A 98 0.71 12.95 3.39
C VAL A 98 0.45 11.62 4.10
N ILE A 99 0.59 10.50 3.38
CA ILE A 99 0.47 9.14 3.93
C ILE A 99 1.69 8.84 4.82
N GLN A 100 2.90 9.08 4.31
CA GLN A 100 4.15 8.84 5.06
C GLN A 100 4.17 9.58 6.41
N SER A 101 3.63 10.80 6.48
CA SER A 101 3.57 11.60 7.71
C SER A 101 2.71 11.00 8.83
N LYS A 102 1.91 9.96 8.50
CA LYS A 102 0.98 9.28 9.41
C LYS A 102 1.37 7.83 9.70
N LEU A 103 2.40 7.33 9.04
CA LEU A 103 2.92 5.99 9.27
C LEU A 103 3.88 5.97 10.47
N PRO A 104 4.13 4.78 11.06
CA PRO A 104 5.18 4.62 12.06
C PRO A 104 6.51 5.19 11.57
N THR A 105 7.19 5.94 12.42
CA THR A 105 8.51 6.54 12.12
C THR A 105 9.59 5.93 13.01
N PRO A 106 10.80 5.64 12.49
CA PRO A 106 11.21 5.81 11.09
C PRO A 106 10.49 4.85 10.12
N ILE A 107 10.29 5.29 8.88
CA ILE A 107 9.84 4.42 7.79
C ILE A 107 11.01 3.48 7.46
N GLU A 108 10.85 2.20 7.80
CA GLU A 108 11.84 1.15 7.61
C GLU A 108 11.23 -0.04 6.86
N ARG A 109 12.09 -0.94 6.37
CA ARG A 109 11.65 -2.23 5.86
C ARG A 109 11.08 -3.06 7.03
N PRO A 110 9.85 -3.59 6.92
CA PRO A 110 9.26 -4.42 7.97
C PRO A 110 10.16 -5.59 8.38
N LYS A 111 10.45 -5.74 9.68
CA LYS A 111 11.36 -6.80 10.18
C LYS A 111 10.78 -8.21 10.04
N CYS A 112 9.45 -8.30 9.98
CA CYS A 112 8.72 -9.53 9.73
C CYS A 112 8.82 -9.99 8.27
N LEU A 113 9.18 -9.10 7.34
CA LEU A 113 9.36 -9.44 5.92
C LEU A 113 10.73 -10.10 5.69
N LYS A 114 10.72 -11.43 5.49
CA LYS A 114 11.92 -12.26 5.33
C LYS A 114 12.41 -12.33 3.89
N GLY A 115 11.49 -12.36 2.92
CA GLY A 115 11.83 -12.37 1.50
C GLY A 115 11.60 -11.01 0.84
N ASP A 116 11.06 -11.04 -0.38
CA ASP A 116 11.02 -9.89 -1.28
C ASP A 116 9.85 -8.93 -1.03
N TRP A 117 10.06 -7.65 -1.35
CA TRP A 117 8.98 -6.68 -1.49
C TRP A 117 8.84 -6.32 -2.98
N TYR A 118 7.72 -6.68 -3.59
CA TYR A 118 7.35 -6.24 -4.94
C TYR A 118 6.35 -5.09 -4.88
N ASN A 119 6.62 -4.01 -5.63
CA ASN A 119 5.68 -2.92 -5.83
C ASN A 119 5.31 -2.83 -7.31
N PHE A 120 4.07 -3.21 -7.63
CA PHE A 120 3.51 -3.05 -8.95
C PHE A 120 2.73 -1.76 -9.03
N TYR A 121 3.11 -0.91 -9.98
CA TYR A 121 2.50 0.39 -10.18
C TYR A 121 2.20 0.64 -11.64
N SER A 122 1.29 1.57 -11.93
CA SER A 122 0.98 1.95 -13.30
C SER A 122 1.07 3.45 -13.45
N LYS A 123 1.64 3.95 -14.55
CA LYS A 123 1.63 5.39 -14.85
C LYS A 123 0.23 5.92 -15.16
N ASP A 124 -0.65 5.04 -15.64
CA ASP A 124 -2.05 5.35 -15.86
C ASP A 124 -2.84 5.37 -14.54
N ASP A 125 -2.30 4.74 -13.48
CA ASP A 125 -2.80 4.82 -12.11
C ASP A 125 -2.08 5.90 -11.30
N PHE A 126 -2.68 7.09 -11.34
CA PHE A 126 -2.19 8.30 -10.69
C PHE A 126 -1.98 8.18 -9.16
N LEU A 127 -2.65 7.26 -8.45
CA LEU A 127 -2.41 7.07 -7.01
C LEU A 127 -1.02 6.48 -6.74
N THR A 128 -0.32 6.02 -7.79
CA THR A 128 0.72 4.99 -7.69
C THR A 128 1.84 5.23 -8.69
N ALA A 129 1.77 6.32 -9.45
CA ALA A 129 2.65 6.64 -10.57
C ALA A 129 4.16 6.77 -10.22
N PHE A 130 4.52 6.65 -8.94
CA PHE A 130 5.89 6.77 -8.45
C PHE A 130 6.38 5.44 -7.87
N PRO A 131 7.55 4.95 -8.31
CA PRO A 131 8.18 3.80 -7.68
C PRO A 131 8.59 4.12 -6.24
N LEU A 132 8.55 3.10 -5.38
CA LEU A 132 9.06 3.14 -4.00
C LEU A 132 10.57 2.84 -4.00
N SER A 133 11.37 3.73 -4.58
CA SER A 133 12.83 3.56 -4.71
C SER A 133 13.64 4.62 -3.96
N GLU A 134 13.09 5.83 -3.84
CA GLU A 134 13.75 6.95 -3.17
C GLU A 134 13.45 6.98 -1.68
N ALA A 135 14.26 7.74 -0.92
CA ALA A 135 13.99 7.97 0.50
C ALA A 135 12.54 8.44 0.73
N PRO A 136 11.80 7.84 1.69
CA PRO A 136 12.30 6.94 2.73
C PRO A 136 12.33 5.44 2.38
N PHE A 137 12.03 5.03 1.14
CA PHE A 137 11.89 3.64 0.71
C PHE A 137 13.15 3.04 0.06
N ASN A 138 14.29 3.72 0.14
CA ASN A 138 15.58 3.25 -0.36
C ASN A 138 16.22 2.17 0.54
N PHE A 139 15.48 1.09 0.78
CA PHE A 139 15.82 0.02 1.71
C PHE A 139 16.91 -0.92 1.17
N THR A 140 17.49 -1.71 2.09
CA THR A 140 18.34 -2.85 1.80
C THR A 140 17.77 -4.09 2.50
N PRO A 141 17.33 -5.15 1.79
CA PRO A 141 17.20 -5.24 0.33
C PRO A 141 16.19 -4.24 -0.26
N PRO A 142 16.36 -3.82 -1.53
CA PRO A 142 15.50 -2.84 -2.18
C PRO A 142 14.09 -3.38 -2.42
N ILE A 143 13.15 -2.46 -2.62
CA ILE A 143 11.81 -2.78 -3.14
C ILE A 143 11.93 -3.00 -4.65
N ILE A 144 11.44 -4.15 -5.11
CA ILE A 144 11.41 -4.51 -6.53
C ILE A 144 10.23 -3.80 -7.17
N ASN A 145 10.49 -2.66 -7.79
CA ASN A 145 9.48 -1.84 -8.44
C ASN A 145 9.29 -2.30 -9.89
N GLN A 146 8.05 -2.60 -10.27
CA GLN A 146 7.70 -2.97 -11.63
C GLN A 146 6.52 -2.15 -12.14
N GLU A 147 6.77 -1.38 -13.20
CA GLU A 147 5.71 -0.69 -13.93
C GLU A 147 4.90 -1.70 -14.75
N ILE A 148 3.59 -1.60 -14.69
CA ILE A 148 2.65 -2.41 -15.46
C ILE A 148 1.55 -1.54 -16.09
N PHE A 149 0.87 -2.11 -17.09
CA PHE A 149 -0.32 -1.51 -17.69
C PHE A 149 -1.56 -2.25 -17.22
N THR A 150 -2.57 -1.50 -16.82
CA THR A 150 -3.88 -2.00 -16.40
C THR A 150 -4.98 -1.49 -17.34
N PHE A 151 -6.25 -1.58 -16.97
CA PHE A 151 -7.33 -1.11 -17.83
C PHE A 151 -7.29 0.41 -18.01
N ALA A 152 -7.23 0.89 -19.25
CA ALA A 152 -7.16 2.33 -19.54
C ALA A 152 -8.29 3.15 -18.89
N ASN A 153 -9.50 2.59 -18.80
CA ASN A 153 -10.66 3.28 -18.24
C ASN A 153 -10.76 3.14 -16.70
N GLN A 154 -10.09 2.15 -16.12
CA GLN A 154 -10.17 1.81 -14.70
C GLN A 154 -8.78 1.37 -14.19
N PRO A 155 -7.78 2.26 -14.27
CA PRO A 155 -6.38 1.86 -14.09
C PRO A 155 -6.07 1.44 -12.65
N HIS A 156 -6.88 1.89 -11.69
CA HIS A 156 -6.73 1.60 -10.27
C HIS A 156 -7.44 0.31 -9.83
N GLU A 157 -8.25 -0.34 -10.67
CA GLU A 157 -8.96 -1.55 -10.27
C GLU A 157 -7.99 -2.72 -10.04
N ILE A 158 -8.12 -3.38 -8.89
CA ILE A 158 -7.29 -4.53 -8.51
C ILE A 158 -7.34 -5.66 -9.56
N VAL A 159 -8.47 -5.82 -10.26
CA VAL A 159 -8.64 -6.84 -11.30
C VAL A 159 -7.62 -6.67 -12.43
N GLY A 160 -7.33 -5.42 -12.84
CA GLY A 160 -6.33 -5.15 -13.87
C GLY A 160 -4.92 -5.55 -13.42
N TYR A 161 -4.58 -5.31 -12.15
CA TYR A 161 -3.30 -5.74 -11.57
C TYR A 161 -3.21 -7.27 -11.48
N LEU A 162 -4.25 -7.93 -10.97
CA LEU A 162 -4.26 -9.38 -10.77
C LEU A 162 -4.31 -10.18 -12.08
N GLN A 163 -4.71 -9.58 -13.19
CA GLN A 163 -4.62 -10.19 -14.51
C GLN A 163 -3.25 -10.03 -15.17
N HIS A 164 -2.39 -9.16 -14.65
CA HIS A 164 -1.08 -8.94 -15.24
C HIS A 164 -0.16 -10.13 -14.95
N HIS A 165 0.44 -10.70 -16.01
CA HIS A 165 1.23 -11.93 -15.93
C HIS A 165 2.34 -11.87 -14.86
N ALA A 166 3.02 -10.73 -14.72
CA ALA A 166 4.08 -10.57 -13.74
C ALA A 166 3.55 -10.61 -12.29
N VAL A 167 2.38 -10.03 -12.03
CA VAL A 167 1.74 -10.07 -10.71
C VAL A 167 1.36 -11.49 -10.35
N VAL A 168 0.68 -12.19 -11.27
CA VAL A 168 0.29 -13.61 -11.09
C VAL A 168 1.52 -14.47 -10.81
N LYS A 169 2.57 -14.32 -11.63
CA LYS A 169 3.84 -15.03 -11.46
C LYS A 169 4.42 -14.80 -10.06
N THR A 170 4.52 -13.55 -9.62
CA THR A 170 5.01 -13.19 -8.28
C THR A 170 4.13 -13.71 -7.14
N ILE A 171 2.84 -13.99 -7.37
CA ILE A 171 1.97 -14.60 -6.35
C ILE A 171 2.18 -16.13 -6.29
N ILE A 172 2.30 -16.81 -7.43
CA ILE A 172 2.32 -18.28 -7.48
C ILE A 172 3.72 -18.90 -7.39
N GLU A 173 4.77 -18.13 -7.66
CA GLU A 173 6.13 -18.64 -7.58
C GLU A 173 6.52 -18.98 -6.13
N PRO A 174 7.07 -20.18 -5.87
CA PRO A 174 7.55 -20.55 -4.55
C PRO A 174 8.56 -19.52 -4.02
N PHE A 175 8.57 -19.30 -2.70
CA PHE A 175 9.67 -18.57 -2.06
C PHE A 175 10.91 -19.48 -2.04
N GLN A 176 12.09 -18.87 -2.13
CA GLN A 176 13.38 -19.57 -2.06
C GLN A 176 13.87 -19.67 -0.61
#